data_AF-A0A6P0UXT1-F1
#
_entry.id   AF-A0A6P0UXT1-F1
#
_cell.length_a   1.000
_cell.length_b   1.000
_cell.length_c   1.000
_cell.angle_alpha   90.00
_cell.angle_beta   90.00
_cell.angle_gamma   90.00
#
_symmetry.space_group_name_H-M   'P 1'
#
loop_
_entity.id
_entity.type
_entity.pdbx_description
1 polymer ?
#
loop_
_entity_poly.entity_id
_entity_poly.type
_entity_poly.pdbx_seq_one_letter_code
_entity_poly.pdbx_strand_id
1 'polypeptide(L)'
;MGNCNEIATEEHPPFKAIKRLATTNQEVRILVYGQSLSEGKWTQLLEEWLRKEYPNGNLVFAVNSRGGCPSQCIVGRQPWVIDNTQYNRLPQDVFEFNPDLIIFHVLGAHDDYEKILRAFKDGCSVFADDPEPLVRCTQSSSFSNRKLPEVLVQNDPRTGKNYPHPDHSGLPDATGAAQVPEGEWNHWMTSVFIPHLVEKNGYYLQNNWKDMEAFLDMTNQTADDISHKPGDGHFNDNGHLLNAKATASHLCYGE
;
A
#
# COMPACT_ATOMS: atom_id res chain seq x y z
N MET A 1 -1.21 13.40 -15.20
CA MET A 1 -0.68 12.19 -14.55
C MET A 1 0.49 11.65 -15.34
N GLY A 2 1.19 10.62 -14.84
CA GLY A 2 2.19 9.88 -15.61
C GLY A 2 1.57 9.32 -16.88
N ASN A 3 2.37 9.23 -17.92
CA ASN A 3 1.98 8.70 -19.22
C ASN A 3 2.64 7.33 -19.36
N CYS A 4 1.87 6.27 -19.65
CA CYS A 4 2.45 4.94 -19.80
C CYS A 4 3.46 4.84 -20.94
N ASN A 5 3.46 5.81 -21.86
CA ASN A 5 4.45 5.91 -22.92
C ASN A 5 5.81 6.49 -22.45
N GLU A 6 5.91 6.99 -21.22
CA GLU A 6 7.14 7.56 -20.66
C GLU A 6 7.97 6.53 -19.86
N ILE A 7 7.43 5.33 -19.64
CA ILE A 7 8.07 4.26 -18.87
C ILE A 7 8.35 3.10 -19.83
N ALA A 8 9.54 2.51 -19.74
CA ALA A 8 9.88 1.39 -20.59
C ALA A 8 8.98 0.18 -20.25
N THR A 9 8.52 -0.55 -21.26
CA THR A 9 7.51 -1.60 -21.06
C THR A 9 8.03 -2.76 -20.22
N GLU A 10 9.35 -3.01 -20.26
CA GLU A 10 10.06 -3.95 -19.40
C GLU A 10 10.09 -3.57 -17.91
N GLU A 11 9.79 -2.30 -17.57
CA GLU A 11 9.75 -1.79 -16.20
C GLU A 11 8.34 -1.82 -15.60
N HIS A 12 7.31 -2.12 -16.39
CA HIS A 12 5.94 -2.22 -15.89
C HIS A 12 5.75 -3.47 -15.02
N PRO A 13 5.20 -3.33 -13.80
CA PRO A 13 4.74 -4.49 -13.04
C PRO A 13 3.73 -5.32 -13.85
N PRO A 14 3.91 -6.63 -13.99
CA PRO A 14 3.08 -7.49 -14.83
C PRO A 14 1.74 -7.85 -14.16
N PHE A 15 1.02 -6.84 -13.65
CA PHE A 15 -0.28 -7.03 -13.02
C PHE A 15 -1.31 -7.52 -14.05
N LYS A 16 -1.77 -8.75 -13.88
CA LYS A 16 -2.84 -9.36 -14.67
C LYS A 16 -4.15 -8.57 -14.55
N ALA A 17 -4.42 -7.98 -13.39
CA ALA A 17 -5.54 -7.09 -13.14
C ALA A 17 -5.50 -5.87 -14.08
N ILE A 18 -4.34 -5.20 -14.18
CA ILE A 18 -4.16 -4.04 -15.06
C ILE A 18 -4.21 -4.47 -16.54
N LYS A 19 -3.55 -5.57 -16.92
CA LYS A 19 -3.68 -6.11 -18.28
C LYS A 19 -5.13 -6.39 -18.65
N ARG A 20 -5.90 -7.02 -17.76
CA ARG A 20 -7.34 -7.28 -17.97
C ARG A 20 -8.13 -5.99 -18.10
N LEU A 21 -7.82 -5.00 -17.26
CA LEU A 21 -8.46 -3.68 -17.30
C LEU A 21 -8.20 -2.99 -18.65
N ALA A 22 -6.98 -3.11 -19.18
CA ALA A 22 -6.59 -2.50 -20.45
C ALA A 22 -7.16 -3.22 -21.68
N THR A 23 -7.28 -4.55 -21.64
CA THR A 23 -7.52 -5.38 -22.84
C THR A 23 -8.89 -6.05 -22.90
N THR A 24 -9.71 -5.94 -21.84
CA THR A 24 -11.01 -6.63 -21.75
C THR A 24 -12.08 -5.75 -21.09
N ASN A 25 -13.34 -6.19 -21.16
CA ASN A 25 -14.45 -5.59 -20.41
C ASN A 25 -14.81 -6.38 -19.12
N GLN A 26 -13.96 -7.32 -18.71
CA GLN A 26 -14.17 -8.05 -17.46
C GLN A 26 -14.01 -7.11 -16.27
N GLU A 27 -14.80 -7.30 -15.22
CA GLU A 27 -14.68 -6.51 -13.99
C GLU A 27 -13.27 -6.68 -13.40
N VAL A 28 -12.65 -5.55 -13.05
CA VAL A 28 -11.41 -5.46 -12.29
C VAL A 28 -11.66 -4.62 -11.05
N ARG A 29 -11.45 -5.23 -9.89
CA ARG A 29 -11.67 -4.62 -8.57
C ARG A 29 -10.33 -4.19 -7.99
N ILE A 30 -10.11 -2.88 -7.86
CA ILE A 30 -8.89 -2.31 -7.29
C ILE A 30 -9.23 -1.70 -5.93
N LEU A 31 -8.48 -2.11 -4.90
CA LEU A 31 -8.64 -1.61 -3.53
C LEU A 31 -7.39 -0.84 -3.10
N VAL A 32 -7.55 0.41 -2.71
CA VAL A 32 -6.53 1.10 -1.90
C VAL A 32 -6.83 0.82 -0.42
N TYR A 33 -5.90 0.17 0.26
CA TYR A 33 -6.02 -0.18 1.66
C TYR A 33 -4.84 0.33 2.47
N GLY A 34 -5.09 0.87 3.66
CA GLY A 34 -4.06 1.54 4.42
C GLY A 34 -4.60 2.44 5.52
N GLN A 35 -3.89 3.54 5.74
CA GLN A 35 -4.17 4.52 6.80
C GLN A 35 -4.42 5.93 6.21
N SER A 36 -4.20 6.99 7.00
CA SER A 36 -4.56 8.37 6.62
C SER A 36 -3.95 8.86 5.30
N LEU A 37 -2.72 8.45 4.97
CA LEU A 37 -2.12 8.81 3.67
C LEU A 37 -2.93 8.27 2.50
N SER A 38 -3.44 7.04 2.63
CA SER A 38 -4.23 6.36 1.62
C SER A 38 -5.67 6.90 1.51
N GLU A 39 -6.13 7.70 2.47
CA GLU A 39 -7.41 8.43 2.37
C GLU A 39 -7.26 9.74 1.57
N GLY A 40 -6.03 10.11 1.21
CA GLY A 40 -5.70 11.36 0.57
C GLY A 40 -6.19 11.48 -0.89
N LYS A 41 -6.20 12.71 -1.39
CA LYS A 41 -6.66 13.09 -2.74
C LYS A 41 -5.94 12.35 -3.88
N TRP A 42 -4.74 11.81 -3.63
CA TRP A 42 -4.01 11.03 -4.63
C TRP A 42 -4.78 9.79 -5.10
N THR A 43 -5.64 9.20 -4.26
CA THR A 43 -6.44 8.02 -4.66
C THR A 43 -7.53 8.37 -5.66
N GLN A 44 -8.20 9.51 -5.47
CA GLN A 44 -9.19 10.05 -6.41
C GLN A 44 -8.52 10.36 -7.76
N LEU A 45 -7.37 11.02 -7.69
CA LEU A 45 -6.54 11.27 -8.85
C LEU A 45 -6.17 9.96 -9.58
N LEU A 46 -5.72 8.95 -8.85
CA LEU A 46 -5.38 7.65 -9.43
C LEU A 46 -6.58 6.97 -10.11
N GLU A 47 -7.76 6.99 -9.49
CA GLU A 47 -8.98 6.45 -10.07
C GLU A 47 -9.34 7.17 -11.37
N GLU A 48 -9.36 8.51 -11.37
CA GLU A 48 -9.62 9.32 -12.56
C GLU A 48 -8.65 8.97 -13.70
N TRP A 49 -7.37 8.79 -13.36
CA TRP A 49 -6.36 8.39 -14.33
C TRP A 49 -6.62 7.00 -14.89
N LEU A 50 -6.89 6.00 -14.05
CA LEU A 50 -7.19 4.62 -14.51
C LEU A 50 -8.39 4.59 -15.45
N ARG A 51 -9.45 5.35 -15.14
CA ARG A 51 -10.65 5.45 -15.99
C ARG A 51 -10.36 6.14 -17.32
N LYS A 52 -9.43 7.10 -17.33
CA LYS A 52 -9.01 7.81 -18.55
C LYS A 52 -8.07 6.96 -19.41
N GLU A 53 -7.11 6.27 -18.79
CA GLU A 53 -6.10 5.45 -19.45
C GLU A 53 -6.71 4.17 -20.05
N TYR A 54 -7.64 3.56 -19.32
CA TYR A 54 -8.31 2.32 -19.72
C TYR A 54 -9.83 2.54 -19.87
N PRO A 55 -10.28 3.37 -20.84
CA PRO A 55 -11.67 3.81 -20.93
C PRO A 55 -12.67 2.69 -21.27
N ASN A 56 -12.19 1.58 -21.84
CA ASN A 56 -13.01 0.41 -22.17
C ASN A 56 -13.05 -0.62 -21.04
N GLY A 57 -12.24 -0.44 -19.99
CA GLY A 57 -12.13 -1.36 -18.87
C GLY A 57 -13.30 -1.21 -17.89
N ASN A 58 -13.76 -2.32 -17.32
CA ASN A 58 -14.79 -2.32 -16.28
C ASN A 58 -14.14 -2.18 -14.88
N LEU A 59 -13.84 -0.95 -14.49
CA LEU A 59 -13.18 -0.63 -13.20
C LEU A 59 -14.19 -0.46 -12.05
N VAL A 60 -14.02 -1.28 -11.01
CA VAL A 60 -14.57 -1.06 -9.67
C VAL A 60 -13.42 -0.64 -8.75
N PHE A 61 -13.43 0.60 -8.29
CA PHE A 61 -12.38 1.18 -7.45
C PHE A 61 -12.93 1.48 -6.06
N ALA A 62 -12.16 1.17 -5.01
CA ALA A 62 -12.54 1.46 -3.63
C ALA A 62 -11.33 1.89 -2.80
N VAL A 63 -11.60 2.72 -1.79
CA VAL A 63 -10.63 3.14 -0.77
C VAL A 63 -11.21 2.77 0.59
N ASN A 64 -10.64 1.75 1.24
CA ASN A 64 -11.08 1.30 2.58
C ASN A 64 -10.01 1.57 3.63
N SER A 65 -9.37 2.73 3.56
CA SER A 65 -8.31 3.09 4.50
C SER A 65 -8.88 3.52 5.86
N ARG A 66 -8.03 3.43 6.90
CA ARG A 66 -8.39 3.67 8.30
C ARG A 66 -7.40 4.64 8.94
N GLY A 67 -7.70 5.94 8.89
CA GLY A 67 -6.89 7.00 9.50
C GLY A 67 -6.58 6.72 10.98
N GLY A 68 -5.29 6.80 11.36
CA GLY A 68 -4.86 6.49 12.72
C GLY A 68 -4.95 5.01 13.14
N CYS A 69 -5.11 4.09 12.19
CA CYS A 69 -5.10 2.64 12.44
C CYS A 69 -3.82 2.01 11.87
N PRO A 70 -2.75 1.86 12.68
CA PRO A 70 -1.54 1.15 12.28
C PRO A 70 -1.79 -0.37 12.14
N SER A 71 -0.77 -1.15 11.74
CA SER A 71 -0.86 -2.59 11.51
C SER A 71 -1.50 -3.34 12.69
N GLN A 72 -1.09 -3.03 13.92
CA GLN A 72 -1.65 -3.64 15.12
C GLN A 72 -3.14 -3.31 15.35
N CYS A 73 -3.63 -2.17 14.86
CA CYS A 73 -5.04 -1.84 14.85
C CYS A 73 -5.80 -2.61 13.76
N ILE A 74 -5.22 -2.73 12.56
CA ILE A 74 -5.82 -3.49 11.44
C ILE A 74 -6.06 -4.95 11.81
N VAL A 75 -5.09 -5.61 12.44
CA VAL A 75 -5.23 -7.00 12.88
C VAL A 75 -6.04 -7.16 14.17
N GLY A 76 -6.45 -6.05 14.80
CA GLY A 76 -7.30 -6.08 15.99
C GLY A 76 -6.56 -6.25 17.33
N ARG A 77 -5.24 -6.06 17.37
CA ARG A 77 -4.46 -6.06 18.62
C ARG A 77 -4.60 -4.76 19.41
N GLN A 78 -4.90 -3.65 18.73
CA GLN A 78 -5.21 -2.35 19.33
C GLN A 78 -6.56 -1.81 18.83
N PRO A 79 -7.29 -1.03 19.64
CA PRO A 79 -8.53 -0.39 19.18
C PRO A 79 -8.23 0.68 18.13
N TRP A 80 -9.17 0.88 17.21
CA TRP A 80 -9.08 2.02 16.30
C TRP A 80 -9.41 3.31 17.02
N VAL A 81 -8.56 4.33 16.84
CA VAL A 81 -8.66 5.61 17.54
C VAL A 81 -9.97 6.37 17.29
N ILE A 82 -10.66 6.08 16.18
CA ILE A 82 -11.87 6.80 15.78
C ILE A 82 -13.13 6.26 16.47
N ASP A 83 -13.29 4.93 16.52
CA ASP A 83 -14.51 4.30 17.04
C ASP A 83 -14.29 3.45 18.31
N ASN A 84 -13.04 3.37 18.78
CA ASN A 84 -12.60 2.60 19.94
C ASN A 84 -12.94 1.10 19.85
N THR A 85 -13.19 0.57 18.65
CA THR A 85 -13.45 -0.85 18.46
C THR A 85 -12.16 -1.61 18.20
N GLN A 86 -12.05 -2.79 18.78
CA GLN A 86 -10.89 -3.66 18.65
C GLN A 86 -11.31 -4.94 17.95
N TYR A 87 -11.02 -5.06 16.65
CA TYR A 87 -11.23 -6.28 15.89
C TYR A 87 -10.40 -6.36 14.62
N ASN A 88 -10.17 -7.56 14.11
CA ASN A 88 -9.49 -7.75 12.83
C ASN A 88 -10.37 -7.23 11.71
N ARG A 89 -9.88 -6.20 11.03
CA ARG A 89 -10.60 -5.44 10.00
C ARG A 89 -10.50 -6.06 8.62
N LEU A 90 -9.50 -6.89 8.35
CA LEU A 90 -9.24 -7.44 7.01
C LEU A 90 -10.44 -8.23 6.43
N PRO A 91 -11.20 -9.03 7.19
CA PRO A 91 -12.38 -9.70 6.65
C PRO A 91 -13.39 -8.75 6.01
N GLN A 92 -13.70 -7.65 6.69
CA GLN A 92 -14.72 -6.70 6.24
C GLN A 92 -14.15 -5.68 5.25
N ASP A 93 -12.94 -5.19 5.51
CA ASP A 93 -12.35 -4.10 4.73
C ASP A 93 -11.73 -4.59 3.41
N VAL A 94 -11.27 -5.85 3.35
CA VAL A 94 -10.50 -6.38 2.23
C VAL A 94 -11.14 -7.63 1.63
N PHE A 95 -11.44 -8.64 2.45
CA PHE A 95 -11.85 -9.95 1.91
C PHE A 95 -13.26 -9.91 1.31
N GLU A 96 -14.20 -9.22 1.94
CA GLU A 96 -15.55 -9.00 1.39
C GLU A 96 -15.54 -8.20 0.09
N PHE A 97 -14.59 -7.29 -0.09
CA PHE A 97 -14.44 -6.55 -1.35
C PHE A 97 -13.93 -7.43 -2.50
N ASN A 98 -13.23 -8.54 -2.19
CA ASN A 98 -12.67 -9.50 -3.14
C ASN A 98 -11.84 -8.85 -4.28
N PRO A 99 -10.80 -8.06 -3.95
CA PRO A 99 -10.02 -7.31 -4.93
C PRO A 99 -9.26 -8.24 -5.90
N ASP A 100 -9.08 -7.76 -7.13
CA ASP A 100 -8.10 -8.30 -8.08
C ASP A 100 -6.70 -7.69 -7.83
N LEU A 101 -6.64 -6.44 -7.37
CA LEU A 101 -5.42 -5.72 -7.01
C LEU A 101 -5.61 -4.94 -5.71
N ILE A 102 -4.65 -5.05 -4.80
CA ILE A 102 -4.55 -4.25 -3.58
C ILE A 102 -3.36 -3.29 -3.71
N ILE A 103 -3.59 -2.00 -3.48
CA ILE A 103 -2.55 -1.00 -3.28
C ILE A 103 -2.48 -0.74 -1.77
N PHE A 104 -1.37 -1.14 -1.13
CA PHE A 104 -1.28 -1.23 0.32
C PHE A 104 -0.24 -0.30 0.94
N HIS A 105 -0.63 0.47 1.94
CA HIS A 105 0.27 1.32 2.73
C HIS A 105 -0.20 1.47 4.19
N VAL A 106 0.56 0.96 5.16
CA VAL A 106 0.31 1.18 6.60
C VAL A 106 1.62 1.28 7.36
N LEU A 107 1.65 1.98 8.50
CA LEU A 107 2.73 1.88 9.48
C LEU A 107 2.41 0.84 10.54
N GLY A 108 3.39 0.49 11.35
CA GLY A 108 3.15 -0.16 12.63
C GLY A 108 4.13 -1.29 12.91
N ALA A 109 3.78 -2.11 13.90
CA ALA A 109 4.62 -3.21 14.33
C ALA A 109 4.87 -4.21 13.18
N HIS A 110 6.12 -4.64 13.08
CA HIS A 110 6.63 -5.49 12.00
C HIS A 110 5.93 -6.86 11.95
N ASP A 111 5.73 -7.48 13.10
CA ASP A 111 5.01 -8.75 13.26
C ASP A 111 3.58 -8.69 12.71
N ASP A 112 2.83 -7.63 13.04
CA ASP A 112 1.48 -7.43 12.54
C ASP A 112 1.45 -7.06 11.05
N TYR A 113 2.45 -6.33 10.57
CA TYR A 113 2.58 -6.01 9.14
C TYR A 113 2.78 -7.29 8.31
N GLU A 114 3.68 -8.18 8.74
CA GLU A 114 3.86 -9.49 8.11
C GLU A 114 2.56 -10.30 8.14
N LYS A 115 1.85 -10.28 9.27
CA LYS A 115 0.56 -10.96 9.42
C LYS A 115 -0.47 -10.46 8.41
N ILE A 116 -0.55 -9.15 8.16
CA ILE A 116 -1.44 -8.55 7.14
C ILE A 116 -1.08 -9.04 5.73
N LEU A 117 0.20 -8.97 5.36
CA LEU A 117 0.65 -9.40 4.03
C LEU A 117 0.36 -10.88 3.79
N ARG A 118 0.65 -11.75 4.77
CA ARG A 118 0.26 -13.16 4.70
C ARG A 118 -1.24 -13.32 4.53
N ALA A 119 -2.04 -12.52 5.22
CA ALA A 119 -3.50 -12.59 5.14
C ALA A 119 -4.07 -12.12 3.78
N PHE A 120 -3.33 -11.34 2.98
CA PHE A 120 -3.76 -11.10 1.60
C PHE A 120 -3.75 -12.35 0.75
N LYS A 121 -2.83 -13.30 1.02
CA LYS A 121 -2.75 -14.60 0.34
C LYS A 121 -3.59 -15.67 1.04
N ASP A 122 -3.33 -15.83 2.33
CA ASP A 122 -3.80 -16.93 3.17
C ASP A 122 -4.95 -16.49 4.07
N GLY A 123 -5.60 -15.34 3.78
CA GLY A 123 -6.86 -14.82 4.35
C GLY A 123 -7.04 -15.01 5.86
N CYS A 124 -8.25 -15.40 6.25
CA CYS A 124 -8.62 -15.72 7.63
C CYS A 124 -7.79 -16.83 8.29
N SER A 125 -7.19 -17.75 7.53
CA SER A 125 -6.46 -18.90 8.11
C SER A 125 -5.20 -18.46 8.85
N VAL A 126 -4.65 -17.30 8.50
CA VAL A 126 -3.52 -16.67 9.22
C VAL A 126 -3.83 -16.42 10.69
N PHE A 127 -5.11 -16.24 11.04
CA PHE A 127 -5.55 -15.90 12.39
C PHE A 127 -6.23 -17.06 13.12
N ALA A 128 -6.20 -18.28 12.57
CA ALA A 128 -6.92 -19.42 13.16
C ALA A 128 -6.46 -19.77 14.58
N ASP A 129 -5.18 -19.54 14.86
CA ASP A 129 -4.53 -19.83 16.15
C ASP A 129 -4.34 -18.57 17.01
N ASP A 130 -4.84 -17.40 16.59
CA ASP A 130 -4.67 -16.17 17.38
C ASP A 130 -5.51 -16.27 18.66
N PRO A 131 -4.91 -16.00 19.84
CA PRO A 131 -5.58 -16.18 21.13
C PRO A 131 -6.71 -15.17 21.38
N GLU A 132 -6.79 -14.11 20.58
CA GLU A 132 -7.79 -13.05 20.70
C GLU A 132 -8.97 -13.32 19.74
N PRO A 133 -10.21 -13.52 20.23
CA PRO A 133 -11.37 -13.90 19.42
C PRO A 133 -11.99 -12.72 18.65
N LEU A 134 -11.16 -11.89 18.02
CA LEU A 134 -11.59 -10.68 17.34
C LEU A 134 -11.59 -10.80 15.81
N VAL A 135 -11.44 -12.02 15.32
CA VAL A 135 -11.45 -12.35 13.89
C VAL A 135 -12.89 -12.62 13.45
N ARG A 136 -13.52 -11.62 12.82
CA ARG A 136 -14.90 -11.73 12.29
C ARG A 136 -14.93 -12.35 10.90
N CYS A 137 -14.38 -13.56 10.77
CA CYS A 137 -14.44 -14.29 9.51
C CYS A 137 -15.83 -14.88 9.30
N THR A 138 -16.57 -14.26 8.40
CA THR A 138 -17.86 -14.73 7.86
C THR A 138 -17.63 -15.82 6.81
N GLN A 139 -18.68 -16.58 6.48
CA GLN A 139 -18.60 -17.58 5.40
C GLN A 139 -18.30 -16.92 4.03
N SER A 140 -18.73 -15.67 3.83
CA SER A 140 -18.40 -14.86 2.64
C SER A 140 -16.96 -14.37 2.60
N SER A 141 -16.27 -14.27 3.74
CA SER A 141 -14.82 -14.00 3.83
C SER A 141 -13.98 -15.28 3.96
N SER A 142 -14.61 -16.46 3.84
CA SER A 142 -13.94 -17.76 3.81
C SER A 142 -13.37 -18.10 2.42
N PHE A 143 -12.27 -18.85 2.39
CA PHE A 143 -11.39 -19.04 1.22
C PHE A 143 -12.02 -19.55 -0.06
N SER A 144 -13.10 -20.32 0.02
CA SER A 144 -13.49 -21.18 -1.11
C SER A 144 -13.86 -20.41 -2.38
N ASN A 145 -14.19 -19.12 -2.27
CA ASN A 145 -14.59 -18.27 -3.41
C ASN A 145 -13.73 -17.00 -3.57
N ARG A 146 -12.64 -16.86 -2.82
CA ARG A 146 -11.79 -15.66 -2.86
C ARG A 146 -10.85 -15.69 -4.05
N LYS A 147 -10.76 -14.59 -4.79
CA LYS A 147 -9.66 -14.38 -5.76
C LYS A 147 -8.39 -14.04 -4.98
N LEU A 148 -7.27 -14.64 -5.37
CA LEU A 148 -5.97 -14.20 -4.87
C LEU A 148 -5.64 -12.84 -5.50
N PRO A 149 -5.57 -11.76 -4.70
CA PRO A 149 -5.26 -10.44 -5.24
C PRO A 149 -3.77 -10.37 -5.61
N GLU A 150 -3.48 -9.61 -6.65
CA GLU A 150 -2.15 -9.04 -6.82
C GLU A 150 -1.97 -7.89 -5.82
N VAL A 151 -0.73 -7.61 -5.40
CA VAL A 151 -0.48 -6.61 -4.35
C VAL A 151 0.67 -5.69 -4.77
N LEU A 152 0.39 -4.38 -4.78
CA LEU A 152 1.36 -3.31 -4.86
C LEU A 152 1.53 -2.73 -3.45
N VAL A 153 2.65 -3.01 -2.81
CA VAL A 153 2.98 -2.49 -1.49
C VAL A 153 3.77 -1.20 -1.65
N GLN A 154 3.32 -0.15 -0.98
CA GLN A 154 3.98 1.14 -0.97
C GLN A 154 4.78 1.27 0.34
N ASN A 155 6.05 1.64 0.22
CA ASN A 155 6.81 2.11 1.39
C ASN A 155 6.50 3.58 1.68
N ASP A 156 6.91 4.04 2.86
CA ASP A 156 6.59 5.38 3.29
C ASP A 156 7.55 6.44 2.68
N PRO A 157 7.02 7.53 2.09
CA PRO A 157 7.81 8.58 1.47
C PRO A 157 8.55 9.48 2.49
N ARG A 158 8.28 9.40 3.79
CA ARG A 158 8.74 10.37 4.79
C ARG A 158 10.18 10.16 5.26
N THR A 159 10.95 9.29 4.59
CA THR A 159 12.35 9.01 4.93
C THR A 159 13.36 9.95 4.27
N GLY A 160 12.96 11.12 3.77
CA GLY A 160 13.77 12.03 2.96
C GLY A 160 14.27 13.32 3.64
N LYS A 161 15.57 13.61 3.49
CA LYS A 161 16.39 14.79 3.88
C LYS A 161 16.46 15.21 5.36
N ASN A 162 15.37 15.20 6.13
CA ASN A 162 15.42 15.46 7.59
C ASN A 162 15.65 14.18 8.41
N TYR A 163 15.44 13.02 7.80
CA TYR A 163 16.01 11.74 8.24
C TYR A 163 17.16 11.46 7.28
N PRO A 164 18.43 11.66 7.67
CA PRO A 164 19.54 11.30 6.80
C PRO A 164 19.35 9.83 6.39
N HIS A 165 19.48 9.53 5.09
CA HIS A 165 19.68 8.16 4.62
C HIS A 165 20.81 7.59 5.49
N PRO A 166 20.53 6.73 6.49
CA PRO A 166 21.58 6.09 7.21
C PRO A 166 22.35 5.28 6.18
N ASP A 167 23.67 5.29 6.30
CA ASP A 167 24.46 4.23 5.72
C ASP A 167 23.75 2.89 6.01
N HIS A 168 23.45 2.13 4.96
CA HIS A 168 22.82 0.81 5.12
C HIS A 168 23.71 -0.15 5.94
N SER A 169 24.99 0.21 6.15
CA SER A 169 25.88 -0.48 7.06
C SER A 169 25.36 -0.42 8.50
N GLY A 170 25.05 -1.60 9.06
CA GLY A 170 24.65 -1.74 10.46
C GLY A 170 23.13 -1.79 10.72
N LEU A 171 22.28 -1.74 9.68
CA LEU A 171 20.87 -2.09 9.85
C LEU A 171 20.73 -3.60 10.16
N PRO A 172 19.83 -4.01 11.07
CA PRO A 172 19.52 -5.42 11.27
C PRO A 172 19.05 -6.07 9.97
N ASP A 173 19.27 -7.38 9.82
CA ASP A 173 18.66 -8.12 8.74
C ASP A 173 17.12 -8.09 8.84
N ALA A 174 16.43 -8.45 7.76
CA ALA A 174 14.97 -8.40 7.72
C ALA A 174 14.28 -9.40 8.67
N THR A 175 15.04 -10.37 9.21
CA THR A 175 14.57 -11.38 10.17
C THR A 175 14.87 -11.01 11.62
N GLY A 176 15.64 -9.94 11.84
CA GLY A 176 16.03 -9.49 13.15
C GLY A 176 14.82 -8.96 13.91
N ALA A 177 14.55 -9.53 15.08
CA ALA A 177 13.53 -9.03 16.00
C ALA A 177 13.83 -7.54 16.30
N ALA A 178 12.89 -6.68 15.95
CA ALA A 178 13.13 -5.27 15.72
C ALA A 178 13.61 -4.46 16.94
N GLN A 179 14.31 -3.35 16.65
CA GLN A 179 14.37 -2.17 17.51
C GLN A 179 13.30 -1.11 17.13
N VAL A 180 12.25 -1.46 16.36
CA VAL A 180 11.19 -0.49 16.01
C VAL A 180 10.13 -0.50 17.10
N PRO A 181 9.92 0.60 17.85
CA PRO A 181 8.84 0.69 18.81
C PRO A 181 7.47 0.48 18.14
N GLU A 182 6.51 -0.04 18.89
CA GLU A 182 5.16 -0.25 18.38
C GLU A 182 4.53 1.08 17.92
N GLY A 183 3.88 1.06 16.75
CA GLY A 183 3.23 2.25 16.19
C GLY A 183 4.20 3.29 15.59
N GLU A 184 5.50 3.04 15.63
CA GLU A 184 6.48 3.87 14.94
C GLU A 184 6.81 3.33 13.54
N TRP A 185 7.44 4.19 12.76
CA TRP A 185 8.02 3.87 11.46
C TRP A 185 9.46 4.33 11.48
N ASN A 186 10.36 3.53 10.92
CA ASN A 186 11.75 3.96 10.75
C ASN A 186 12.32 3.52 9.41
N HIS A 187 13.54 3.96 9.14
CA HIS A 187 14.22 3.69 7.88
C HIS A 187 14.43 2.19 7.60
N TRP A 188 14.66 1.37 8.64
CA TRP A 188 14.76 -0.09 8.48
C TRP A 188 13.49 -0.69 7.91
N MET A 189 12.30 -0.17 8.28
CA MET A 189 11.05 -0.61 7.67
C MET A 189 11.01 -0.36 6.18
N THR A 190 11.31 0.87 5.75
CA THR A 190 11.28 1.30 4.34
C THR A 190 12.31 0.56 3.49
N SER A 191 13.54 0.36 4.00
CA SER A 191 14.69 -0.04 3.19
C SER A 191 15.09 -1.50 3.33
N VAL A 192 14.64 -2.20 4.37
CA VAL A 192 15.03 -3.60 4.62
C VAL A 192 13.81 -4.48 4.80
N PHE A 193 12.97 -4.19 5.79
CA PHE A 193 11.91 -5.08 6.21
C PHE A 193 10.78 -5.21 5.18
N ILE A 194 10.23 -4.09 4.69
CA ILE A 194 9.14 -4.13 3.70
C ILE A 194 9.60 -4.71 2.36
N PRO A 195 10.74 -4.29 1.77
CA PRO A 195 11.25 -4.93 0.56
C PRO A 195 11.39 -6.45 0.72
N HIS A 196 11.95 -6.91 1.85
CA HIS A 196 12.07 -8.34 2.14
C HIS A 196 10.72 -9.05 2.20
N LEU A 197 9.73 -8.48 2.90
CA LEU A 197 8.40 -9.08 2.98
C LEU A 197 7.68 -9.10 1.63
N VAL A 198 7.84 -8.05 0.83
CA VAL A 198 7.29 -7.97 -0.52
C VAL A 198 7.85 -9.10 -1.38
N GLU A 199 9.18 -9.27 -1.38
CA GLU A 199 9.85 -10.37 -2.09
C GLU A 199 9.38 -11.74 -1.58
N LYS A 200 9.39 -11.94 -0.25
CA LYS A 200 8.98 -13.19 0.40
C LYS A 200 7.56 -13.63 0.02
N ASN A 201 6.65 -12.67 -0.19
CA ASN A 201 5.25 -12.95 -0.53
C ASN A 201 4.97 -12.92 -2.03
N GLY A 202 5.95 -12.59 -2.88
CA GLY A 202 5.78 -12.46 -4.33
C GLY A 202 4.92 -11.26 -4.73
N TYR A 203 5.02 -10.16 -3.98
CA TYR A 203 4.33 -8.89 -4.24
C TYR A 203 5.25 -7.91 -4.98
N TYR A 204 4.69 -6.77 -5.35
CA TYR A 204 5.44 -5.68 -5.99
C TYR A 204 5.65 -4.53 -5.01
N LEU A 205 6.87 -3.97 -5.02
CA LEU A 205 7.22 -2.81 -4.20
C LEU A 205 7.14 -1.55 -5.06
N GLN A 206 6.32 -0.59 -4.64
CA GLN A 206 6.47 0.80 -5.04
C GLN A 206 7.33 1.51 -4.00
N ASN A 207 8.49 1.99 -4.44
CA ASN A 207 9.38 2.78 -3.58
C ASN A 207 9.01 4.26 -3.73
N ASN A 208 7.97 4.68 -2.99
CA ASN A 208 7.40 6.02 -3.08
C ASN A 208 8.44 7.14 -3.03
N TRP A 209 9.39 7.06 -2.10
CA TRP A 209 10.42 8.09 -2.00
C TRP A 209 11.29 8.14 -3.25
N LYS A 210 11.81 6.99 -3.70
CA LYS A 210 12.67 6.93 -4.89
C LYS A 210 11.92 7.40 -6.15
N ASP A 211 10.65 7.03 -6.27
CA ASP A 211 9.83 7.38 -7.43
C ASP A 211 9.51 8.90 -7.45
N MET A 212 9.39 9.51 -6.27
CA MET A 212 9.17 10.96 -6.14
C MET A 212 10.46 11.78 -6.17
N GLU A 213 11.59 11.21 -5.74
CA GLU A 213 12.90 11.88 -5.65
C GLU A 213 13.35 12.43 -7.00
N ALA A 214 13.22 11.63 -8.07
CA ALA A 214 13.55 12.08 -9.42
C ALA A 214 12.76 13.34 -9.82
N PHE A 215 11.48 13.43 -9.44
CA PHE A 215 10.68 14.62 -9.69
C PHE A 215 11.15 15.81 -8.84
N LEU A 216 11.39 15.60 -7.55
CA LEU A 216 11.84 16.64 -6.63
C LEU A 216 13.18 17.24 -7.08
N ASP A 217 14.11 16.40 -7.53
CA ASP A 217 15.39 16.84 -8.06
C ASP A 217 15.22 17.66 -9.34
N MET A 218 14.37 17.20 -10.27
CA MET A 218 14.08 17.93 -11.52
C MET A 218 13.42 19.30 -11.29
N THR A 219 12.59 19.43 -10.26
CA THR A 219 11.88 20.69 -9.97
C THR A 219 12.57 21.56 -8.92
N ASN A 220 13.74 21.14 -8.41
CA ASN A 220 14.43 21.78 -7.30
C ASN A 220 13.51 22.00 -6.08
N GLN A 221 12.68 20.99 -5.80
CA GLN A 221 11.78 20.92 -4.65
C GLN A 221 12.32 19.95 -3.58
N THR A 222 11.77 20.05 -2.38
CA THR A 222 12.11 19.25 -1.21
C THR A 222 10.90 18.45 -0.72
N ALA A 223 11.12 17.55 0.26
CA ALA A 223 10.03 16.84 0.92
C ALA A 223 9.01 17.79 1.59
N ASP A 224 9.47 18.94 2.09
CA ASP A 224 8.60 19.93 2.72
C ASP A 224 7.70 20.63 1.69
N ASP A 225 8.15 20.79 0.45
CA ASP A 225 7.38 21.42 -0.63
C ASP A 225 6.18 20.58 -1.10
N ILE A 226 6.17 19.29 -0.78
CA ILE A 226 5.09 18.35 -1.10
C ILE A 226 4.25 17.97 0.12
N SER A 227 4.58 18.52 1.29
CA SER A 227 3.89 18.28 2.55
C SER A 227 3.03 19.49 2.96
N HIS A 228 2.03 19.28 3.81
CA HIS A 228 1.19 20.39 4.31
C HIS A 228 1.97 21.40 5.16
N LYS A 229 2.96 20.92 5.92
CA LYS A 229 3.90 21.72 6.70
C LYS A 229 5.21 20.93 6.85
N PRO A 230 6.34 21.60 7.15
CA PRO A 230 7.60 20.91 7.34
C PRO A 230 7.52 19.79 8.38
N GLY A 231 7.99 18.60 8.02
CA GLY A 231 7.91 17.41 8.87
C GLY A 231 6.51 16.81 9.06
N ASP A 232 5.47 17.30 8.37
CA ASP A 232 4.20 16.59 8.30
C ASP A 232 4.36 15.33 7.45
N GLY A 233 3.63 14.29 7.82
CA GLY A 233 3.53 13.13 6.97
C GLY A 233 2.53 13.26 5.83
N HIS A 234 1.60 14.21 5.92
CA HIS A 234 0.51 14.34 4.96
C HIS A 234 0.89 15.26 3.81
N PHE A 235 0.56 14.80 2.60
CA PHE A 235 0.81 15.52 1.37
C PHE A 235 -0.06 16.76 1.23
N ASN A 236 0.49 17.83 0.67
CA ASN A 236 -0.31 18.91 0.09
C ASN A 236 -0.82 18.51 -1.31
N ASP A 237 -1.45 19.42 -2.05
CA ASP A 237 -1.96 19.15 -3.40
C ASP A 237 -0.88 18.65 -4.37
N ASN A 238 0.33 19.20 -4.31
CA ASN A 238 1.45 18.76 -5.15
C ASN A 238 1.93 17.37 -4.75
N GLY A 239 2.05 17.08 -3.45
CA GLY A 239 2.40 15.75 -2.96
C GLY A 239 1.38 14.70 -3.36
N HIS A 240 0.08 15.03 -3.30
CA HIS A 240 -0.97 14.14 -3.78
C HIS A 240 -0.88 13.88 -5.28
N LEU A 241 -0.63 14.92 -6.08
CA LEU A 241 -0.43 14.77 -7.52
C LEU A 241 0.77 13.88 -7.82
N LEU A 242 1.87 14.05 -7.09
CA LEU A 242 3.08 13.25 -7.29
C LEU A 242 2.92 11.81 -6.86
N ASN A 243 2.31 11.55 -5.71
CA ASN A 243 2.03 10.20 -5.27
C ASN A 243 1.09 9.47 -6.24
N ALA A 244 0.09 10.18 -6.80
CA ALA A 244 -0.78 9.62 -7.83
C ALA A 244 0.01 9.29 -9.12
N LYS A 245 0.93 10.17 -9.54
CA LYS A 245 1.80 9.92 -10.72
C LYS A 245 2.74 8.74 -10.50
N ALA A 246 3.43 8.71 -9.36
CA ALA A 246 4.33 7.62 -8.98
C ALA A 246 3.56 6.29 -8.89
N THR A 247 2.35 6.29 -8.33
CA THR A 247 1.55 5.07 -8.29
C THR A 247 1.08 4.65 -9.69
N ALA A 248 0.67 5.61 -10.53
CA ALA A 248 0.23 5.34 -11.89
C ALA A 248 1.33 4.69 -12.75
N SER A 249 2.61 5.03 -12.56
CA SER A 249 3.71 4.40 -13.31
C SER A 249 3.84 2.89 -13.05
N HIS A 250 3.46 2.44 -11.85
CA HIS A 250 3.41 1.02 -11.51
C HIS A 250 2.16 0.30 -12.03
N LEU A 251 1.17 1.04 -12.53
CA LEU A 251 -0.10 0.52 -13.05
C LEU A 251 -0.23 0.71 -14.56
N CYS A 252 0.89 0.93 -15.24
CA CYS A 252 0.95 1.01 -16.68
C CYS A 252 0.98 -0.38 -17.32
N TYR A 253 0.32 -0.49 -18.48
CA TYR A 253 0.35 -1.67 -19.32
C TYR A 253 0.87 -1.27 -20.69
N GLY A 254 2.00 -1.87 -21.08
CA GLY A 254 2.55 -1.76 -22.44
C GLY A 254 2.31 -3.07 -23.19
N GLU A 255 2.01 -2.97 -24.49
CA GLU A 255 1.94 -4.12 -25.40
C GLU A 255 3.32 -4.64 -25.79
#